data_AF-A0AAD7VI56-F1
#
_entry.id   AF-A0AAD7VI56-F1
#
_cell.length_a   1.000
_cell.length_b   1.000
_cell.length_c   1.000
_cell.angle_alpha   90.00
_cell.angle_beta   90.00
_cell.angle_gamma   90.00
#
_symmetry.space_group_name_H-M   'P 1'
#
loop_
_entity.id
_entity.type
_entity.pdbx_description
1 polymer ?
#
loop_
_entity_poly.entity_id
_entity_poly.type
_entity_poly.pdbx_seq_one_letter_code
_entity_poly.pdbx_strand_id
1 'polypeptide(L)' 'METVPISTDTYKLGFIGAGKMAESIARGIFRSGVLPPTRISTAVHSNPLCRKAFESFGVGPSRPSQRRRD' A
#
# COMPACT_ATOMS: atom_id res chain seq x y z
N MET A 1 -7.88 23.69 14.02
CA MET A 1 -7.94 22.63 12.98
C MET A 1 -8.05 21.33 13.75
N GLU A 2 -9.22 20.70 13.77
CA GLU A 2 -9.44 19.49 14.56
C GLU A 2 -8.77 18.31 13.85
N THR A 3 -7.79 17.70 14.51
CA THR A 3 -7.10 16.52 13.99
C THR A 3 -7.89 15.28 14.40
N VAL A 4 -8.58 14.66 13.43
CA VAL A 4 -9.19 13.35 13.66
C VAL A 4 -8.07 12.31 13.70
N PRO A 5 -7.90 11.57 14.80
CA PRO A 5 -6.84 10.57 14.91
C PRO A 5 -7.06 9.43 13.91
N ILE A 6 -5.95 8.87 13.41
CA ILE A 6 -6.01 7.69 12.53
C ILE A 6 -6.37 6.47 13.39
N SER A 7 -7.46 5.78 13.03
CA SER A 7 -7.83 4.53 13.69
C SER A 7 -6.77 3.46 13.47
N THR A 8 -6.17 2.98 14.56
CA THR A 8 -5.13 1.95 14.56
C THR A 8 -5.62 0.60 14.02
N ASP A 9 -6.92 0.32 14.12
CA ASP A 9 -7.49 -0.95 13.72
C ASP A 9 -7.98 -0.99 12.27
N THR A 10 -8.14 0.17 11.62
CA THR A 10 -8.80 0.27 10.31
C THR A 10 -8.05 1.09 9.26
N TYR A 11 -6.87 1.59 9.58
CA TYR A 11 -6.10 2.40 8.63
C TYR A 11 -5.70 1.62 7.37
N LYS A 12 -5.55 2.38 6.27
CA LYS A 12 -5.04 1.88 4.99
C LYS A 12 -3.62 2.43 4.80
N LEU A 13 -2.71 1.58 4.33
CA LEU A 13 -1.31 1.94 4.13
C LEU A 13 -0.99 2.02 2.64
N GLY A 14 -0.51 3.17 2.18
CA GLY A 14 -0.09 3.38 0.80
C GLY A 14 1.42 3.63 0.69
N PHE A 15 2.12 2.86 -0.13
CA PHE A 15 3.52 3.14 -0.50
C PHE A 15 3.57 3.92 -1.81
N ILE A 16 4.17 5.11 -1.77
CA ILE A 16 4.54 5.87 -2.96
C ILE A 16 5.97 5.49 -3.31
N GLY A 17 6.12 4.75 -4.41
CA GLY A 17 7.35 4.06 -4.77
C GLY A 17 7.31 2.60 -4.33
N ALA A 18 7.54 1.69 -5.27
CA ALA A 18 7.44 0.25 -5.07
C ALA A 18 8.84 -0.43 -5.02
N GLY A 19 9.83 0.24 -4.44
CA GLY A 19 11.20 -0.29 -4.31
C GLY A 19 11.33 -1.37 -3.24
N LYS A 20 12.55 -1.95 -3.13
CA LYS A 20 12.87 -3.00 -2.14
C LYS A 20 12.57 -2.60 -0.70
N MET A 21 12.66 -1.31 -0.38
CA MET A 21 12.34 -0.80 0.96
C MET A 21 10.83 -0.93 1.26
N ALA A 22 9.98 -0.45 0.34
CA ALA A 22 8.52 -0.55 0.49
C ALA A 22 8.09 -2.03 0.59
N GLU A 23 8.72 -2.88 -0.20
CA GLU A 23 8.50 -4.32 -0.17
C GLU A 23 8.89 -4.94 1.19
N SER A 24 10.08 -4.63 1.72
CA SER A 24 10.52 -5.13 3.03
C SER A 24 9.60 -4.69 4.17
N ILE A 25 9.13 -3.44 4.15
CA ILE A 25 8.20 -2.93 5.15
C ILE A 25 6.84 -3.65 5.02
N ALA A 26 6.29 -3.73 3.82
CA ALA A 26 5.02 -4.42 3.59
C ALA A 26 5.06 -5.90 4.01
N ARG A 27 6.17 -6.60 3.69
CA ARG A 27 6.40 -7.97 4.16
C ARG A 27 6.50 -8.07 5.67
N GLY A 28 7.19 -7.13 6.32
CA GLY A 28 7.27 -7.07 7.78
C GLY A 28 5.90 -6.93 8.42
N ILE A 29 5.09 -5.99 7.94
CA ILE A 29 3.73 -5.70 8.43
C ILE A 29 2.80 -6.90 8.24
N PHE A 30 2.85 -7.55 7.07
CA PHE A 30 2.06 -8.74 6.81
C PHE A 30 2.46 -9.90 7.74
N ARG A 31 3.77 -10.14 7.90
CA ARG A 31 4.29 -11.24 8.73
C ARG A 31 4.06 -11.02 10.22
N SER A 32 4.05 -9.77 10.69
CA SER A 32 3.78 -9.43 12.09
C SER A 32 2.28 -9.40 12.41
N GLY A 33 1.40 -9.49 11.41
CA GLY A 33 -0.05 -9.44 11.59
C GLY A 33 -0.59 -8.03 11.88
N VAL A 34 0.23 -6.98 11.72
CA VAL A 34 -0.16 -5.59 12.00
C VAL A 34 -1.24 -5.11 11.03
N LEU A 35 -1.17 -5.50 9.75
CA LEU A 35 -2.16 -5.12 8.74
C LEU A 35 -2.36 -6.25 7.73
N PRO A 36 -3.62 -6.58 7.36
CA PRO A 36 -3.86 -7.50 6.26
C PRO A 36 -3.42 -6.92 4.91
N PRO A 37 -2.98 -7.75 3.95
CA PRO A 37 -2.52 -7.31 2.63
C PRO A 37 -3.53 -6.46 1.86
N THR A 38 -4.82 -6.73 2.06
CA THR A 38 -5.94 -6.02 1.42
C THR A 38 -6.01 -4.53 1.75
N ARG A 39 -5.33 -4.11 2.83
CA ARG A 39 -5.25 -2.71 3.26
C ARG A 39 -3.93 -2.03 2.91
N ILE A 40 -3.01 -2.75 2.29
CA ILE A 40 -1.77 -2.20 1.75
C ILE A 40 -2.01 -1.86 0.28
N SER A 41 -1.44 -0.76 -0.19
CA SER A 41 -1.57 -0.28 -1.55
C SER A 41 -0.24 0.28 -2.02
N THR A 42 0.06 0.14 -3.30
CA THR A 42 1.27 0.72 -3.89
C THR A 42 0.94 1.50 -5.15
N ALA A 43 1.52 2.70 -5.26
CA ALA A 43 1.42 3.48 -6.48
C ALA A 43 2.38 2.89 -7.53
N VAL A 44 1.87 2.03 -8.40
CA VAL A 44 2.65 1.41 -9.49
C VAL A 44 2.62 2.34 -10.70
N HIS A 45 3.50 3.34 -10.74
CA HIS A 45 3.55 4.25 -11.89
C HIS A 45 4.35 3.67 -13.07
N SER A 46 5.41 2.87 -12.85
CA SER A 46 6.36 2.61 -13.95
C SER A 46 7.08 1.25 -13.95
N ASN A 47 7.00 0.41 -12.90
CA ASN A 47 7.73 -0.85 -12.85
C ASN A 47 6.83 -2.08 -12.63
N PRO A 48 6.58 -2.91 -13.68
CA PRO A 48 5.75 -4.11 -13.58
C PRO A 48 6.39 -5.25 -12.75
N LEU A 49 7.70 -5.26 -12.52
CA LEU A 49 8.35 -6.26 -11.66
C LEU A 49 7.99 -6.07 -10.18
N CYS A 50 7.88 -4.82 -9.74
CA CYS A 50 7.46 -4.50 -8.38
C CYS A 50 6.00 -4.90 -8.13
N ARG A 51 5.13 -4.78 -9.14
CA ARG A 51 3.76 -5.27 -9.05
C ARG A 51 3.70 -6.75 -8.69
N LYS A 52 4.53 -7.59 -9.30
CA LYS A 52 4.57 -9.04 -9.02
C LYS A 52 4.97 -9.35 -7.58
N ALA A 53 5.92 -8.59 -7.02
CA ALA A 53 6.34 -8.77 -5.63
C ALA A 53 5.21 -8.45 -4.65
N PHE A 54 4.50 -7.34 -4.85
CA PHE A 54 3.34 -6.98 -4.02
C PHE A 54 2.15 -7.92 -4.23
N GLU A 55 1.88 -8.34 -5.47
CA GLU A 55 0.83 -9.32 -5.80
C GLU A 55 1.11 -10.70 -5.17
N SER A 56 2.37 -11.12 -5.07
CA SER A 56 2.74 -12.41 -4.48
C SER A 56 2.38 -12.54 -2.99
N PHE A 57 2.14 -11.43 -2.30
CA PHE A 57 1.70 -11.40 -0.89
C PHE A 57 0.25 -10.90 -0.73
N GLY A 58 -0.52 -10.83 -1.83
CA GLY A 58 -1.93 -10.43 -1.80
C GLY A 58 -2.18 -8.92 -1.73
N VAL A 59 -1.15 -8.10 -1.96
CA VAL A 59 -1.28 -6.64 -2.01
C VAL A 59 -1.69 -6.23 -3.42
N GLY A 60 -2.91 -5.70 -3.57
CA GLY A 60 -3.43 -5.25 -4.85
C GLY A 60 -2.77 -3.95 -5.31
N PRO A 61 -2.48 -3.77 -6.61
CA PRO A 61 -2.04 -2.49 -7.14
C PRO A 61 -3.14 -1.43 -6.91
N SER A 62 -2.82 -0.30 -6.29
CA SER A 62 -3.79 0.79 -6.22
C SER A 62 -3.84 1.48 -7.57
N ARG A 63 -5.02 1.47 -8.20
CA ARG A 63 -5.27 2.38 -9.32
C ARG A 63 -5.20 3.80 -8.75
N PRO A 64 -4.40 4.70 -9.34
CA PRO A 64 -4.48 6.10 -8.96
C PRO A 64 -5.93 6.54 -9.13
N SER A 65 -6.52 7.10 -8.07
CA SER A 65 -7.80 7.77 -8.15
C SER A 65 -7.64 8.88 -9.20
N GLN A 66 -8.17 8.63 -10.38
CA GLN A 66 -8.12 9.56 -11.51
C GLN A 66 -8.92 10.78 -11.05
N ARG A 67 -8.20 11.81 -10.62
CA ARG A 67 -8.79 13.09 -10.20
C ARG A 67 -9.60 13.57 -11.40
N ARG A 68 -10.92 13.42 -11.34
CA ARG A 68 -11.85 14.05 -12.29
C ARG A 68 -11.47 15.53 -12.26
N ARG A 69 -10.85 16.00 -13.34
CA ARG A 69 -10.77 17.41 -13.65
C ARG A 69 -12.14 17.72 -14.24
N ASP A 70 -13.05 18.10 -13.36
CA ASP A 70 -14.21 18.91 -13.74
C ASP A 70 -13.75 20.37 -13.82
#